data_AF-A0A941G7Y4-F1
#
_entry.id   AF-A0A941G7Y4-F1
#
_cell.length_a   1.000
_cell.length_b   1.000
_cell.length_c   1.000
_cell.angle_alpha   90.00
_cell.angle_beta   90.00
_cell.angle_gamma   90.00
#
_symmetry.space_group_name_H-M   'P 1'
#
loop_
_entity.id
_entity.type
_entity.pdbx_description
1 polymer ?
#
loop_
_entity_poly.entity_id
_entity_poly.type
_entity_poly.pdbx_seq_one_letter_code
_entity_poly.pdbx_strand_id
1 'polypeptide(L)'
;MEIDKSMTRDEIVDAMRRDFLGEGVGKPRKYVGGLLPSFCDFLIELDAPGKGYQSLNDLFVAYPQITDGVSTLTVSLPAGGQKTIRPAYERYHRFYITDNHRLDYPRSQPYATGKWGDYRNWLDALVSKSK
;
A
#
# COMPACT_ATOMS: atom_id res chain seq x y z
N MET A 1 -1.95 24.28 -15.73
CA MET A 1 -2.49 22.90 -15.66
C MET A 1 -1.29 22.01 -15.42
N GLU A 2 -0.92 21.82 -14.16
CA GLU A 2 0.14 20.87 -13.82
C GLU A 2 -0.41 19.47 -14.04
N ILE A 3 0.25 18.71 -14.91
CA ILE A 3 0.02 17.28 -15.03
C ILE A 3 0.57 16.68 -13.75
N ASP A 4 -0.31 16.29 -12.83
CA ASP A 4 0.08 15.52 -11.64
C ASP A 4 0.73 14.23 -12.14
N LYS A 5 2.07 14.20 -12.08
CA LYS A 5 2.86 13.12 -12.66
C LYS A 5 2.89 11.98 -11.65
N SER A 6 1.92 11.06 -11.76
CA SER A 6 1.92 9.86 -10.89
C SER A 6 3.23 9.10 -11.03
N MET A 7 3.75 8.60 -9.90
CA MET A 7 5.05 7.93 -9.85
C MET A 7 5.10 6.75 -10.82
N THR A 8 6.18 6.63 -11.57
CA THR A 8 6.53 5.43 -12.35
C THR A 8 6.78 4.23 -11.43
N ARG A 9 6.73 3.01 -12.01
CA ARG A 9 7.06 1.78 -11.29
C ARG A 9 8.45 1.88 -10.64
N ASP A 10 9.44 2.36 -11.40
CA ASP A 10 10.81 2.48 -10.92
C ASP A 10 10.91 3.51 -9.80
N GLU A 11 10.20 4.64 -9.90
CA GLU A 11 10.14 5.63 -8.82
C GLU A 11 9.50 5.08 -7.54
N ILE A 12 8.48 4.22 -7.63
CA ILE A 12 7.88 3.56 -6.45
C ILE A 12 8.90 2.63 -5.79
N VAL A 13 9.58 1.79 -6.59
CA VAL A 13 10.58 0.85 -6.07
C VAL A 13 11.77 1.58 -5.45
N ASP A 14 12.24 2.66 -6.09
CA ASP A 14 13.31 3.50 -5.58
C ASP A 14 12.89 4.22 -4.29
N ALA A 15 11.67 4.74 -4.22
CA ALA A 15 11.15 5.34 -3.00
C ALA A 15 11.07 4.32 -1.86
N MET A 16 10.56 3.11 -2.14
CA MET A 16 10.53 2.01 -1.17
C MET A 16 11.93 1.67 -0.69
N ARG A 17 12.91 1.54 -1.60
CA ARG A 17 14.30 1.23 -1.24
C ARG A 17 14.90 2.32 -0.35
N ARG A 18 14.75 3.60 -0.71
CA ARG A 18 15.26 4.72 0.10
C ARG A 18 14.67 4.72 1.50
N ASP A 19 13.36 4.53 1.61
CA ASP A 19 12.69 4.45 2.92
C ASP A 19 13.14 3.24 3.72
N PHE A 20 13.29 2.09 3.07
CA PHE A 20 13.77 0.86 3.70
C PHE A 20 15.18 1.04 4.29
N LEU A 21 16.07 1.71 3.55
CA LEU A 21 17.46 1.97 3.95
C LEU A 21 17.59 3.17 4.91
N GLY A 22 16.54 3.98 5.06
CA GLY A 22 16.57 5.20 5.87
C GLY A 22 17.21 6.41 5.18
N GLU A 23 17.42 6.32 3.88
CA GLU A 23 17.98 7.38 3.02
C GLU A 23 16.95 8.48 2.70
N GLY A 24 15.66 8.24 2.98
CA GLY A 24 14.59 9.22 2.85
C GLY A 24 14.41 10.06 4.13
N VAL A 25 13.45 9.67 4.96
CA VAL A 25 13.03 10.42 6.17
C VAL A 25 13.98 10.32 7.38
N GLY A 26 15.25 9.91 7.18
CA GLY A 26 16.30 9.89 8.20
C GLY A 26 16.29 8.70 9.18
N LYS A 27 15.28 7.82 9.14
CA LYS A 27 15.27 6.55 9.89
C LYS A 27 14.81 5.40 8.99
N PRO A 28 15.46 4.22 9.05
CA PRO A 28 15.03 3.04 8.28
C PRO A 28 13.57 2.66 8.57
N ARG A 29 12.73 2.65 7.54
CA ARG A 29 11.34 2.22 7.59
C ARG A 29 11.20 0.83 6.98
N LYS A 30 11.84 -0.17 7.59
CA LYS A 30 11.87 -1.54 7.05
C LYS A 30 10.48 -2.16 6.78
N TYR A 31 9.40 -1.65 7.39
CA TYR A 31 8.03 -2.11 7.14
C TYR A 31 7.57 -1.87 5.70
N VAL A 32 8.18 -0.91 4.98
CA VAL A 32 7.81 -0.60 3.59
C VAL A 32 8.03 -1.78 2.65
N GLY A 33 8.97 -2.67 2.95
CA GLY A 33 9.20 -3.91 2.19
C GLY A 33 8.05 -4.91 2.31
N GLY A 34 7.19 -4.80 3.32
CA GLY A 34 5.92 -5.52 3.38
C GLY A 34 4.71 -4.68 2.96
N LEU A 35 4.78 -3.35 3.11
CA LEU A 35 3.69 -2.44 2.77
C LEU A 35 3.41 -2.41 1.26
N LEU A 36 4.44 -2.22 0.42
CA LEU A 36 4.27 -2.15 -1.03
C LEU A 36 3.60 -3.42 -1.60
N PRO A 37 4.06 -4.65 -1.32
CA PRO A 37 3.39 -5.83 -1.84
C PRO A 37 2.00 -6.04 -1.20
N SER A 38 1.77 -5.58 0.03
CA SER A 38 0.41 -5.58 0.61
C SER A 38 -0.56 -4.67 -0.14
N PHE A 39 -0.10 -3.52 -0.66
CA PHE A 39 -0.92 -2.68 -1.53
C PHE A 39 -1.24 -3.38 -2.84
N CYS A 40 -0.26 -4.05 -3.46
CA CYS A 40 -0.49 -4.82 -4.67
C CYS A 40 -1.55 -5.92 -4.45
N ASP A 41 -1.39 -6.75 -3.41
CA ASP A 41 -2.36 -7.79 -3.05
C ASP A 41 -3.76 -7.20 -2.85
N PHE A 42 -3.86 -6.12 -2.08
CA PHE A 42 -5.14 -5.48 -1.80
C PHE A 42 -5.85 -4.96 -3.07
N LEU A 43 -5.09 -4.35 -3.99
CA LEU A 43 -5.63 -3.87 -5.26
C LEU A 43 -6.04 -5.02 -6.19
N ILE A 44 -5.27 -6.11 -6.23
CA ILE A 44 -5.61 -7.32 -6.97
C ILE A 44 -6.89 -7.95 -6.42
N GLU A 45 -7.03 -8.04 -5.09
CA GLU A 45 -8.22 -8.61 -4.45
C GLU A 45 -9.49 -7.75 -4.65
N LEU A 46 -9.34 -6.47 -5.00
CA LEU A 46 -10.43 -5.57 -5.41
C LEU A 46 -10.70 -5.61 -6.93
N ASP A 47 -9.94 -6.40 -7.68
CA ASP A 47 -9.93 -6.39 -9.15
C ASP A 47 -9.72 -4.97 -9.71
N ALA A 48 -8.90 -4.15 -9.02
CA ALA A 48 -8.63 -2.79 -9.46
C ALA A 48 -7.98 -2.75 -10.86
N PRO A 49 -7.05 -3.68 -11.22
CA PRO A 49 -6.49 -3.70 -12.55
C PRO A 49 -7.48 -4.01 -13.67
N GLY A 50 -8.43 -4.94 -13.44
CA GLY A 50 -9.48 -5.24 -14.42
C GLY A 50 -10.47 -4.10 -14.65
N LYS A 51 -10.54 -3.14 -13.72
CA LYS A 51 -11.52 -2.03 -13.74
C LYS A 51 -10.99 -0.72 -14.31
N GLY A 52 -9.68 -0.60 -14.53
CA GLY A 52 -9.09 0.52 -15.26
C GLY A 52 -9.31 1.90 -14.63
N TYR A 53 -9.32 2.01 -13.30
CA TYR A 53 -9.39 3.29 -12.60
C TYR A 53 -8.25 4.24 -13.03
N GLN A 54 -8.51 5.55 -13.12
CA GLN A 54 -7.49 6.52 -13.55
C GLN A 54 -6.76 7.16 -12.37
N SER A 55 -7.35 7.11 -11.18
CA SER A 55 -6.77 7.64 -9.95
C SER A 55 -7.20 6.84 -8.72
N LEU A 56 -6.48 7.02 -7.61
CA LEU A 56 -6.90 6.49 -6.31
C LEU A 56 -8.26 7.05 -5.88
N ASN A 57 -8.59 8.27 -6.30
CA ASN A 57 -9.90 8.86 -6.01
C ASN A 57 -11.03 8.09 -6.72
N ASP A 58 -10.83 7.71 -7.99
CA ASP A 58 -11.82 6.91 -8.73
C ASP A 58 -12.05 5.54 -8.08
N LEU A 59 -10.97 4.90 -7.61
CA LEU A 59 -11.06 3.68 -6.82
C LEU A 59 -11.93 3.89 -5.58
N PHE A 60 -11.73 4.99 -4.85
CA PHE A 60 -12.48 5.28 -3.63
C PHE A 60 -13.91 5.75 -3.86
N VAL A 61 -14.26 6.23 -5.06
CA VAL A 61 -15.67 6.40 -5.44
C VAL A 61 -16.36 5.04 -5.55
N ALA A 62 -15.70 4.05 -6.16
CA ALA A 62 -16.24 2.70 -6.28
C ALA A 62 -16.18 1.88 -4.97
N TYR A 63 -15.16 2.15 -4.16
CA TYR A 63 -14.88 1.49 -2.89
C TYR A 63 -14.66 2.52 -1.78
N PRO A 64 -15.74 3.10 -1.23
CA PRO A 64 -15.64 4.14 -0.22
C PRO A 64 -14.77 3.72 0.97
N GLN A 65 -13.83 4.57 1.37
CA GLN A 65 -13.02 4.31 2.55
C GLN A 65 -13.89 4.30 3.79
N ILE A 66 -13.77 3.25 4.61
CA ILE A 66 -14.43 3.15 5.92
C ILE A 66 -13.58 3.85 6.98
N THR A 67 -12.27 3.81 6.78
CA THR A 67 -11.28 4.22 7.76
C THR A 67 -10.43 5.36 7.24
N ASP A 68 -10.79 6.59 7.55
CA ASP A 68 -9.89 7.75 7.41
C ASP A 68 -9.15 7.98 8.74
N GLY A 69 -7.84 8.24 8.68
CA GLY A 69 -7.03 8.57 9.85
C GLY A 69 -6.49 7.41 10.72
N VAL A 70 -6.80 6.14 10.43
CA VAL A 70 -6.23 4.95 11.12
C VAL A 70 -5.18 4.20 10.28
N SER A 71 -4.38 3.35 10.92
CA SER A 71 -3.23 2.66 10.29
C SER A 71 -3.59 1.56 9.29
N THR A 72 -4.85 1.11 9.25
CA THR A 72 -5.30 0.01 8.39
C THR A 72 -6.25 0.53 7.31
N LEU A 73 -5.87 0.41 6.04
CA LEU A 73 -6.74 0.75 4.91
C LEU A 73 -7.91 -0.24 4.83
N THR A 74 -9.13 0.29 4.88
CA THR A 74 -10.37 -0.49 4.77
C THR A 74 -11.38 0.25 3.91
N VAL A 75 -12.02 -0.47 3.00
CA VAL A 75 -13.04 0.05 2.07
C VAL A 75 -14.32 -0.75 2.13
N SER A 76 -15.45 -0.11 1.84
CA SER A 76 -16.75 -0.75 1.66
C SER A 76 -16.83 -1.41 0.29
N LEU A 77 -17.51 -2.56 0.22
CA LEU A 77 -17.76 -3.26 -1.04
C LEU A 77 -19.16 -2.91 -1.58
N PRO A 78 -19.34 -2.77 -2.92
CA PRO A 78 -20.63 -2.43 -3.53
C PRO A 78 -21.76 -3.42 -3.21
N ALA A 79 -21.44 -4.71 -3.07
CA ALA A 79 -22.40 -5.76 -2.74
C ALA A 79 -22.65 -5.91 -1.22
N GLY A 80 -22.13 -4.98 -0.41
CA GLY A 80 -22.13 -5.08 1.05
C GLY A 80 -20.87 -5.74 1.61
N GLY A 81 -20.58 -5.42 2.87
CA GLY A 81 -19.35 -5.84 3.55
C GLY A 81 -18.17 -4.89 3.33
N GLN A 82 -16.99 -5.32 3.76
CA GLN A 82 -15.77 -4.52 3.73
C GLN A 82 -14.56 -5.33 3.30
N LYS A 83 -13.58 -4.66 2.72
CA LYS A 83 -12.27 -5.21 2.41
C LYS A 83 -11.22 -4.42 3.17
N THR A 84 -10.35 -5.13 3.88
CA THR A 84 -9.26 -4.54 4.66
C THR A 84 -7.92 -5.08 4.19
N ILE A 85 -6.88 -4.25 4.23
CA ILE A 85 -5.51 -4.64 3.87
C ILE A 85 -4.85 -5.57 4.92
N ARG A 86 -5.44 -5.69 6.12
CA ARG A 86 -4.84 -6.43 7.24
C ARG A 86 -4.41 -7.87 6.89
N PRO A 87 -5.21 -8.70 6.19
CA PRO A 87 -4.78 -10.03 5.77
C PRO A 87 -3.50 -10.04 4.93
N ALA A 88 -3.32 -9.06 4.04
CA ALA A 88 -2.10 -8.92 3.25
C ALA A 88 -0.89 -8.59 4.15
N TYR A 89 -1.07 -7.67 5.11
CA TYR A 89 -0.02 -7.39 6.09
C TYR A 89 0.41 -8.63 6.88
N GLU A 90 -0.55 -9.44 7.33
CA GLU A 90 -0.25 -10.68 8.07
C GLU A 90 0.45 -11.72 7.18
N ARG A 91 0.06 -11.84 5.91
CA ARG A 91 0.70 -12.72 4.93
C ARG A 91 2.18 -12.39 4.77
N TYR A 92 2.51 -11.13 4.52
CA TYR A 92 3.90 -10.71 4.34
C TYR A 92 4.70 -10.70 5.64
N HIS A 93 4.05 -10.42 6.77
CA HIS A 93 4.67 -10.57 8.09
C HIS A 93 5.09 -12.04 8.32
N ARG A 94 4.18 -12.99 8.09
CA ARG A 94 4.47 -14.42 8.18
C ARG A 94 5.59 -14.81 7.22
N PHE A 95 5.52 -14.39 5.96
CA PHE A 95 6.56 -14.69 4.97
C PHE A 95 7.95 -14.26 5.44
N TYR A 96 8.13 -13.00 5.87
CA TYR A 96 9.45 -12.53 6.29
C TYR A 96 9.89 -13.12 7.63
N ILE A 97 9.02 -13.11 8.63
CA ILE A 97 9.41 -13.42 10.02
C ILE A 97 9.35 -14.92 10.30
N THR A 98 8.25 -15.57 9.94
CA THR A 98 8.03 -16.99 10.24
C THR A 98 8.71 -17.88 9.23
N ASP A 99 8.48 -17.64 7.93
CA ASP A 99 8.90 -18.58 6.89
C ASP A 99 10.38 -18.38 6.52
N ASN A 100 10.87 -17.13 6.56
CA ASN A 100 12.25 -16.77 6.19
C ASN A 100 13.14 -16.36 7.38
N HIS A 101 12.64 -16.45 8.61
CA HIS A 101 13.41 -16.17 9.84
C HIS A 101 14.10 -14.77 9.86
N ARG A 102 13.54 -13.77 9.18
CA ARG A 102 14.07 -12.40 9.13
C ARG A 102 13.64 -11.57 10.32
N LEU A 103 14.08 -11.96 11.52
CA LEU A 103 13.74 -11.26 12.78
C LEU A 103 14.21 -9.80 12.80
N ASP A 104 15.12 -9.41 11.90
CA ASP A 104 15.57 -8.04 11.71
C ASP A 104 14.55 -7.15 10.97
N TYR A 105 13.46 -7.71 10.45
CA TYR A 105 12.36 -6.99 9.81
C TYR A 105 11.27 -6.64 10.84
N PRO A 106 10.72 -5.42 10.80
CA PRO A 106 9.57 -5.06 11.61
C PRO A 106 8.31 -5.74 11.06
N ARG A 107 7.22 -5.65 11.82
CA ARG A 107 5.89 -6.02 11.31
C ARG A 107 5.61 -5.23 10.02
N SER A 108 5.00 -5.90 9.04
CA SER A 108 4.61 -5.27 7.77
C SER A 108 3.46 -4.26 7.94
N GLN A 109 2.77 -4.29 9.08
CA GLN A 109 1.82 -3.26 9.48
C GLN A 109 2.58 -1.98 9.85
N PRO A 110 2.15 -0.80 9.37
CA PRO A 110 2.67 0.47 9.82
C PRO A 110 2.13 0.77 11.23
N TYR A 111 2.70 0.10 12.24
CA TYR A 111 2.42 0.39 13.65
C TYR A 111 3.47 1.38 14.15
N ALA A 112 3.00 2.43 14.85
CA ALA A 112 3.80 3.46 15.53
C ALA A 112 4.74 4.35 14.67
N THR A 113 5.00 4.04 13.40
CA THR A 113 6.04 4.72 12.57
C THR A 113 5.55 5.32 11.24
N GLY A 114 4.24 5.22 10.96
CA GLY A 114 3.59 5.83 9.79
C GLY A 114 2.14 5.38 9.66
N LYS A 115 1.38 6.01 8.76
CA LYS A 115 0.05 5.53 8.32
C LYS A 115 0.17 5.05 6.87
N TRP A 116 -0.70 4.14 6.43
CA TRP A 116 -0.81 3.82 4.99
C TRP A 116 -1.02 5.10 4.15
N GLY A 117 -1.68 6.10 4.75
CA GLY A 117 -1.91 7.42 4.16
C GLY A 117 -0.64 8.17 3.74
N ASP A 118 0.49 7.91 4.39
CA ASP A 118 1.78 8.53 4.04
C ASP A 118 2.30 8.04 2.68
N TYR A 119 1.75 6.92 2.19
CA TYR A 119 2.13 6.25 0.95
C TYR A 119 1.00 6.30 -0.10
N ARG A 120 0.09 7.29 -0.01
CA ARG A 120 -1.00 7.49 -0.97
C ARG A 120 -0.52 7.67 -2.41
N ASN A 121 0.62 8.33 -2.59
CA ASN A 121 1.26 8.47 -3.89
C ASN A 121 1.63 7.12 -4.54
N TRP A 122 2.03 6.11 -3.74
CA TRP A 122 2.27 4.76 -4.25
C TRP A 122 0.96 4.12 -4.69
N LEU A 123 -0.09 4.20 -3.87
CA LEU A 123 -1.42 3.68 -4.20
C LEU A 123 -1.99 4.32 -5.47
N ASP A 124 -1.89 5.63 -5.60
CA ASP A 124 -2.35 6.36 -6.79
C ASP A 124 -1.59 5.96 -8.05
N ALA A 125 -0.26 5.82 -7.94
CA ALA A 125 0.56 5.33 -9.04
C ALA A 125 0.22 3.88 -9.45
N LEU A 126 0.00 2.98 -8.48
CA LEU A 126 -0.40 1.60 -8.74
C LEU A 126 -1.77 1.51 -9.42
N VAL A 127 -2.73 2.33 -8.97
CA VAL A 127 -4.08 2.37 -9.54
C VAL A 127 -4.08 2.95 -10.96
N SER A 128 -3.44 4.11 -11.16
CA SER A 128 -3.41 4.81 -12.45
C SER A 128 -2.67 4.07 -13.56
N LYS A 129 -1.77 3.13 -13.23
CA LYS A 129 -0.96 2.36 -14.19
C LYS A 129 -1.45 0.95 -14.44
N SER A 130 -2.63 0.58 -13.96
CA SER A 130 -3.17 -0.77 -14.16
C SER A 130 -3.80 -0.98 -15.56
N LYS A 131 -3.22 -0.39 -16.61
CA LYS A 131 -3.63 -0.57 -18.01
C LYS A 131 -2.55 -1.31 -18.80
#